data_AF-A0A7K3LZZ5-F1
#
_entry.id   AF-A0A7K3LZZ5-F1
#
_cell.length_a   1.000
_cell.length_b   1.000
_cell.length_c   1.000
_cell.angle_alpha   90.00
_cell.angle_beta   90.00
_cell.angle_gamma   90.00
#
_symmetry.space_group_name_H-M   'P 1'
#
loop_
_entity.id
_entity.type
_entity.pdbx_description
1 polymer ?
#
loop_
_entity_poly.entity_id
_entity_poly.type
_entity_poly.pdbx_seq_one_letter_code
_entity_poly.pdbx_strand_id
1 'polypeptide(L)'
;MNRFDKANAELEDRSWSTAEVHKRPPKASVVHSVRMPRDLTERLLVEAQRRGVTPSEVIRDLVDAGLSSAERSPTVRLVDVHRAIDSLTQKTA
;
A
#
# COMPACT_ATOMS: atom_id res chain seq x y z
N MET A 1 35.55 1.03 -34.42
CA MET A 1 34.99 0.74 -33.09
C MET A 1 33.59 1.33 -33.01
N ASN A 2 32.57 0.49 -32.83
CA ASN A 2 31.15 0.84 -32.81
C ASN A 2 30.78 1.59 -31.51
N ARG A 3 29.67 2.35 -31.54
CA ARG A 3 29.10 3.02 -30.35
C ARG A 3 28.86 2.03 -29.20
N PHE A 4 28.45 0.81 -29.51
CA PHE A 4 28.24 -0.24 -28.50
C PHE A 4 29.56 -0.71 -27.87
N ASP A 5 30.64 -0.82 -28.66
CA ASP A 5 31.97 -1.19 -28.15
C ASP A 5 32.52 -0.14 -27.18
N LYS A 6 32.32 1.15 -27.49
CA LYS A 6 32.71 2.26 -26.60
C LYS A 6 31.92 2.25 -25.30
N ALA A 7 30.60 2.06 -25.37
CA ALA A 7 29.75 1.98 -24.18
C ALA A 7 30.12 0.77 -23.30
N ASN A 8 30.51 -0.36 -23.90
CA ASN A 8 30.92 -1.54 -23.15
C ASN A 8 32.26 -1.33 -22.45
N ALA A 9 33.23 -0.72 -23.13
CA ALA A 9 34.53 -0.38 -22.53
C ALA A 9 34.38 0.60 -21.35
N GLU A 10 33.47 1.58 -21.43
CA GLU A 10 33.17 2.50 -20.33
C GLU A 10 32.48 1.83 -19.13
N LEU A 11 31.74 0.75 -19.35
CA LEU A 11 31.11 -0.03 -18.27
C LEU A 11 32.10 -0.96 -17.57
N GLU A 12 33.05 -1.53 -18.32
CA GLU A 12 34.09 -2.44 -17.79
C GLU A 12 35.14 -1.73 -16.94
N ASP A 13 35.44 -0.45 -17.22
CA ASP A 13 36.38 0.37 -16.45
C ASP A 13 35.80 0.88 -15.10
N ARG A 14 34.51 0.66 -14.84
CA ARG A 14 33.84 1.10 -13.61
C ARG A 14 33.95 0.05 -12.50
N SER A 15 34.32 0.50 -11.30
CA SER A 15 34.22 -0.34 -10.09
C SER A 15 32.75 -0.48 -9.66
N TRP A 16 32.19 -1.68 -9.84
CA TRP A 16 30.85 -2.05 -9.40
C TRP A 16 30.83 -2.71 -8.01
N SER A 17 31.93 -2.62 -7.26
CA SER A 17 32.11 -3.29 -5.96
C SER A 17 31.07 -2.91 -4.90
N THR A 18 30.42 -1.75 -5.03
CA THR A 18 29.33 -1.28 -4.15
C THR A 18 27.96 -1.31 -4.83
N ALA A 19 27.84 -1.92 -6.00
CA ALA A 19 26.59 -1.94 -6.75
C ALA A 19 25.60 -2.95 -6.15
N GLU A 20 24.38 -2.49 -5.89
CA GLU A 20 23.31 -3.37 -5.44
C GLU A 20 22.60 -4.01 -6.65
N VAL A 21 22.71 -5.33 -6.77
CA VAL A 21 22.03 -6.08 -7.84
C VAL A 21 20.60 -6.37 -7.43
N HIS A 22 19.66 -5.59 -7.94
CA HIS A 22 18.23 -5.86 -7.78
C HIS A 22 17.82 -7.04 -8.68
N LYS A 23 17.78 -8.25 -8.10
CA LYS A 23 17.46 -9.51 -8.82
C LYS A 23 16.01 -9.65 -9.29
N ARG A 24 15.10 -8.82 -8.77
CA ARG A 24 13.68 -8.88 -9.13
C ARG A 24 13.31 -7.58 -9.83
N PRO A 25 12.82 -7.62 -11.08
CA PRO A 25 12.29 -6.42 -11.70
C PRO A 25 11.14 -5.89 -10.82
N PRO A 26 11.07 -4.57 -10.57
CA PRO A 26 9.94 -3.99 -9.87
C PRO A 26 8.66 -4.43 -10.58
N LYS A 27 7.64 -4.83 -9.81
CA LYS A 27 6.31 -5.09 -10.39
C LYS A 27 5.87 -3.83 -11.12
N ALA A 28 5.23 -3.99 -12.28
CA ALA A 28 4.67 -2.86 -13.01
C ALA A 28 3.71 -2.09 -12.09
N SER A 29 3.93 -0.79 -11.95
CA SER A 29 3.09 0.11 -11.16
C SER A 29 2.23 0.98 -12.07
N VAL A 30 0.95 1.15 -11.72
CA VAL A 30 0.04 2.08 -12.40
C VAL A 30 -0.11 3.34 -11.56
N VAL A 31 0.01 4.50 -12.19
CA VAL A 31 -0.19 5.80 -11.52
C VAL A 31 -1.67 6.14 -11.51
N HIS A 32 -2.23 6.35 -10.32
CA HIS A 32 -3.57 6.89 -10.14
C HIS A 32 -3.46 8.34 -9.66
N SER A 33 -4.09 9.27 -10.39
CA SER A 33 -4.16 10.68 -10.03
C SER A 33 -5.55 11.03 -9.54
N VAL A 34 -5.65 11.57 -8.33
CA VAL A 34 -6.92 11.99 -7.71
C VAL A 34 -6.75 13.38 -7.10
N ARG A 35 -7.85 14.17 -7.09
CA ARG A 35 -7.88 15.42 -6.34
C ARG A 35 -8.31 15.13 -4.91
N MET A 36 -7.53 15.59 -3.94
CA MET A 36 -7.86 15.47 -2.52
C MET A 36 -8.17 16.85 -1.94
N PRO A 37 -9.11 16.94 -0.99
CA PRO A 37 -9.24 18.10 -0.13
C PRO A 37 -7.90 18.45 0.55
N ARG A 38 -7.70 19.73 0.83
CA ARG A 38 -6.46 20.22 1.44
C ARG A 38 -6.23 19.60 2.82
N ASP A 39 -7.26 19.58 3.66
CA ASP A 39 -7.22 19.02 5.02
C ASP A 39 -6.84 17.53 5.01
N LEU A 40 -7.37 16.77 4.04
CA LEU A 40 -7.03 15.36 3.88
C LEU A 40 -5.57 15.19 3.49
N THR A 41 -5.06 16.04 2.60
CA THR A 41 -3.66 16.04 2.19
C THR A 41 -2.74 16.35 3.38
N GLU A 42 -3.07 17.34 4.20
CA GLU A 42 -2.28 17.70 5.39
C GLU A 42 -2.23 16.53 6.40
N ARG A 43 -3.38 15.89 6.65
CA ARG A 43 -3.44 14.70 7.53
C ARG A 43 -2.60 13.53 6.99
N LEU A 44 -2.61 13.32 5.67
CA LEU A 44 -1.78 12.30 5.03
C LEU A 44 -0.28 12.57 5.24
N LEU A 45 0.15 13.84 5.09
CA LEU A 45 1.56 14.21 5.28
C LEU A 45 2.01 14.02 6.72
N VAL A 46 1.17 14.40 7.70
CA VAL A 46 1.44 14.17 9.12
C VAL A 46 1.58 12.68 9.41
N GLU A 47 0.69 11.84 8.86
CA GLU A 47 0.75 10.39 9.07
C GLU A 47 1.98 9.75 8.40
N ALA A 48 2.34 10.20 7.20
CA ALA A 48 3.55 9.75 6.51
C ALA A 48 4.80 10.09 7.34
N GLN A 49 4.89 11.31 7.87
CA GLN A 49 5.95 11.72 8.77
C GLN A 49 5.99 10.87 10.05
N ARG A 50 4.83 10.63 10.68
CA ARG A 50 4.72 9.81 11.90
C ARG A 50 5.21 8.37 11.67
N ARG A 51 4.97 7.82 10.47
CA ARG A 51 5.40 6.47 10.08
C ARG A 51 6.84 6.40 9.55
N GLY A 52 7.43 7.55 9.20
CA GLY A 52 8.75 7.59 8.52
C GLY A 52 8.72 7.02 7.10
N VAL A 53 7.58 7.14 6.40
CA VAL A 53 7.37 6.59 5.05
C VAL A 53 6.86 7.68 4.10
N THR A 54 6.76 7.37 2.81
CA THR A 54 6.19 8.28 1.82
C THR A 54 4.67 8.35 1.91
N PRO A 55 4.03 9.48 1.52
CA PRO A 55 2.57 9.57 1.41
C PRO A 55 1.96 8.48 0.52
N SER A 56 2.66 8.09 -0.55
CA SER A 56 2.22 7.01 -1.44
C SER A 56 2.24 5.63 -0.79
N GLU A 57 3.12 5.39 0.20
CA GLU A 57 3.08 4.16 1.02
C GLU A 57 1.87 4.15 1.93
N VAL A 58 1.60 5.27 2.62
CA VAL A 58 0.41 5.39 3.48
C VAL A 58 -0.88 5.19 2.67
N ILE A 59 -0.99 5.79 1.48
CA ILE A 59 -2.15 5.59 0.60
C ILE A 59 -2.30 4.11 0.24
N ARG A 60 -1.21 3.44 -0.17
CA ARG A 60 -1.26 2.01 -0.54
C ARG A 60 -1.73 1.14 0.63
N ASP A 61 -1.17 1.36 1.82
CA ASP A 61 -1.54 0.60 3.01
C ASP A 61 -3.03 0.80 3.37
N LEU A 62 -3.52 2.04 3.31
CA LEU A 62 -4.91 2.35 3.64
C LEU A 62 -5.88 1.77 2.61
N VAL A 63 -5.52 1.80 1.32
CA VAL A 63 -6.33 1.19 0.25
C VAL A 63 -6.38 -0.33 0.42
N ASP A 64 -5.23 -0.96 0.65
CA ASP A 64 -5.14 -2.42 0.85
C ASP A 64 -5.93 -2.87 2.08
N ALA A 65 -5.81 -2.16 3.21
CA ALA A 65 -6.57 -2.43 4.42
C ALA A 65 -8.08 -2.22 4.21
N GLY A 66 -8.47 -1.15 3.51
CA GLY A 66 -9.88 -0.87 3.21
C GLY A 66 -10.53 -1.95 2.35
N LEU A 67 -9.84 -2.40 1.29
CA LEU A 67 -10.32 -3.46 0.42
C LEU A 67 -10.34 -4.82 1.11
N SER A 68 -9.28 -5.16 1.85
CA SER A 68 -9.21 -6.40 2.65
C SER A 68 -10.31 -6.47 3.72
N SER A 69 -10.67 -5.34 4.33
CA SER A 69 -11.78 -5.28 5.29
C SER A 69 -13.14 -5.45 4.62
N ALA A 70 -13.32 -4.91 3.42
CA ALA A 70 -14.56 -5.05 2.66
C ALA A 70 -14.80 -6.51 2.25
N GLU A 71 -13.75 -7.22 1.82
CA GLU A 71 -13.81 -8.65 1.49
C GLU A 71 -14.13 -9.53 2.71
N ARG A 72 -13.72 -9.09 3.91
CA ARG A 72 -13.92 -9.82 5.16
C ARG A 72 -15.20 -9.45 5.91
N SER A 73 -15.99 -8.49 5.45
CA SER A 73 -17.23 -8.13 6.14
C SER A 73 -18.27 -9.22 5.91
N PRO A 74 -18.59 -10.06 6.91
CA PRO A 74 -19.60 -11.09 6.72
C PRO A 74 -20.96 -10.41 6.61
N THR A 75 -21.69 -10.69 5.54
CA THR A 75 -23.08 -10.26 5.43
C THR A 75 -23.91 -11.07 6.43
N VAL A 76 -24.25 -10.47 7.57
CA VAL A 76 -25.13 -11.09 8.57
C VAL A 76 -26.56 -10.60 8.33
N ARG A 77 -27.56 -11.49 8.42
CA ARG A 77 -28.96 -11.07 8.34
C ARG A 77 -29.34 -10.32 9.61
N LEU A 78 -30.05 -9.21 9.45
CA LEU A 78 -30.51 -8.38 10.58
C LEU A 78 -31.33 -9.19 11.61
N VAL A 79 -32.11 -10.19 11.15
CA VAL A 79 -32.87 -11.08 12.03
C VAL A 79 -31.98 -11.92 12.96
N ASP A 80 -30.81 -12.34 12.48
CA ASP A 80 -29.86 -13.13 13.28
C ASP A 80 -29.19 -12.24 14.34
N VAL A 81 -28.97 -10.96 14.03
CA VAL A 81 -28.48 -9.95 14.99
C VAL A 81 -29.52 -9.71 16.09
N HIS A 82 -30.80 -9.50 15.72
CA HIS A 82 -31.87 -9.34 16.70
C HIS A 82 -32.01 -10.57 17.60
N ARG A 83 -32.04 -11.77 17.03
CA ARG A 83 -32.11 -13.02 17.78
C ARG A 83 -30.93 -13.17 18.75
N ALA A 84 -29.72 -12.79 18.34
CA ALA A 84 -28.55 -12.84 19.22
C ALA A 84 -28.69 -11.86 20.40
N ILE A 85 -29.13 -10.62 20.15
CA ILE A 85 -29.37 -9.62 21.21
C ILE A 85 -30.45 -10.09 22.19
N ASP A 86 -31.57 -10.61 21.67
CA ASP A 86 -32.66 -11.12 22.49
C ASP A 86 -32.20 -12.29 23.36
N SER A 87 -31.38 -13.20 22.81
CA SER A 87 -30.83 -14.35 23.55
C SER A 87 -29.89 -13.96 24.69
N LEU A 88 -29.15 -12.85 24.56
CA LEU A 88 -28.28 -12.33 25.63
C LEU A 88 -29.09 -11.66 26.73
N THR A 89 -30.17 -10.97 26.35
CA THR A 89 -31.06 -10.26 27.28
C THR A 89 -31.90 -11.24 28.10
N GLN A 90 -32.41 -12.31 27.48
CA GLN A 90 -33.19 -13.35 28.16
C GLN A 90 -32.36 -14.22 29.10
N LYS A 91 -31.04 -14.32 28.91
CA LYS A 91 -30.15 -15.11 29.78
C LYS A 91 -29.76 -14.37 31.07
N THR A 92 -30.12 -13.10 31.17
CA THR A 92 -29.80 -12.22 32.32
C THR A 92 -30.99 -12.08 33.29
N ALA A 93 -32.17 -12.58 32.92
CA ALA A 93 -33.38 -12.63 33.75
C ALA A 93 -33.60 -14.04 34.32
#